data_AF-A0A536WRR6-F1
#
_entry.id   AF-A0A536WRR6-F1
#
_cell.length_a   1.000
_cell.length_b   1.000
_cell.length_c   1.000
_cell.angle_alpha   90.00
_cell.angle_beta   90.00
_cell.angle_gamma   90.00
#
_symmetry.space_group_name_H-M   'P 1'
#
loop_
_entity.id
_entity.type
_entity.pdbx_description
1 polymer ?
#
loop_
_entity_poly.entity_id
_entity_poly.type
_entity_poly.pdbx_seq_one_letter_code
_entity_poly.pdbx_strand_id
1 'polypeptide(L)'
;MSERPPYSLAQLTRYFLKLGAIGFGGPVALVGYMYRDLVEARRWITDEDYKDGLTLAQLMPGPLAAQLAMYLGYVHYRVVGATVAGVAFVLPSFLMVVAIGWAYLRFGGLPWMQAAFYGVG
;
A
#
# COMPACT_ATOMS: atom_id res chain seq x y z
N MET A 1 18.20 -7.86 23.90
CA MET A 1 18.91 -8.52 22.79
C MET A 1 18.16 -8.17 21.52
N SER A 2 18.63 -7.20 20.73
CA SER A 2 17.96 -6.86 19.46
C SER A 2 18.22 -7.97 18.45
N GLU A 3 17.38 -9.00 18.44
CA GLU A 3 17.34 -9.95 17.34
C GLU A 3 17.08 -9.16 16.05
N ARG A 4 17.96 -9.32 15.08
CA ARG A 4 17.77 -8.71 13.76
C ARG A 4 16.50 -9.32 13.17
N PRO A 5 15.58 -8.51 12.60
CA PRO A 5 14.39 -9.05 11.98
C PRO A 5 14.75 -10.06 10.88
N PRO A 6 13.90 -11.08 10.64
CA PRO A 6 14.20 -12.18 9.70
C PRO A 6 14.20 -11.74 8.22
N TYR A 7 13.98 -10.44 7.96
CA TYR A 7 13.94 -9.83 6.65
C TYR A 7 14.58 -8.45 6.69
N SER A 8 15.09 -8.01 5.55
CA SER A 8 15.71 -6.68 5.36
C SER A 8 14.68 -5.58 5.07
N LEU A 9 15.06 -4.33 5.36
CA LEU A 9 14.23 -3.17 5.01
C LEU A 9 13.95 -3.10 3.50
N ALA A 10 14.89 -3.52 2.66
CA ALA A 10 14.72 -3.58 1.21
C ALA A 10 13.62 -4.59 0.79
N GLN A 11 13.55 -5.74 1.46
CA GLN A 11 12.51 -6.73 1.23
C GLN A 11 11.13 -6.22 1.64
N LEU A 12 11.04 -5.52 2.79
CA LEU A 12 9.81 -4.85 3.24
C LEU A 12 9.34 -3.80 2.24
N THR A 13 10.26 -2.94 1.80
CA THR A 13 10.00 -1.86 0.83
C THR A 13 9.47 -2.43 -0.48
N ARG A 14 10.13 -3.46 -1.02
CA ARG A 14 9.74 -4.10 -2.28
C ARG A 14 8.37 -4.77 -2.16
N TYR A 15 8.07 -5.36 -1.00
CA TYR A 15 6.76 -5.95 -0.73
C TYR A 15 5.65 -4.89 -0.78
N PHE A 16 5.78 -3.79 -0.03
CA PHE A 16 4.78 -2.74 0.01
C PHE A 16 4.66 -1.97 -1.31
N LEU A 17 5.76 -1.80 -2.05
CA LEU A 17 5.74 -1.22 -3.39
C LEU A 17 4.92 -2.07 -4.36
N LYS A 18 5.09 -3.40 -4.30
CA LYS A 18 4.29 -4.33 -5.10
C LYS A 18 2.83 -4.33 -4.65
N LEU A 19 2.58 -4.33 -3.34
CA LEU A 19 1.23 -4.36 -2.79
C LEU A 19 0.45 -3.07 -3.16
N GLY A 20 1.09 -1.91 -3.08
CA GLY A 20 0.50 -0.63 -3.48
C GLY A 20 0.20 -0.55 -4.98
N ALA A 21 1.05 -1.15 -5.82
CA ALA A 21 0.79 -1.26 -7.26
C ALA A 21 -0.39 -2.19 -7.58
N ILE A 22 -0.63 -3.19 -6.72
CA ILE A 22 -1.75 -4.14 -6.83
C ILE A 22 -2.89 -3.73 -5.87
N GLY A 23 -2.98 -2.44 -5.51
CA GLY A 23 -3.99 -1.88 -4.59
C GLY A 23 -5.46 -2.06 -5.02
N PHE A 24 -5.72 -2.84 -6.06
CA PHE A 24 -7.02 -3.16 -6.63
C PHE A 24 -7.56 -4.44 -5.98
N GLY A 25 -8.57 -4.29 -5.12
CA GLY A 25 -9.16 -5.39 -4.35
C GLY A 25 -9.98 -4.95 -3.14
N GLY A 26 -9.89 -3.65 -2.79
CA GLY A 26 -10.55 -3.09 -1.62
C GLY A 26 -9.74 -3.30 -0.33
N PRO A 27 -10.04 -2.54 0.74
CA PRO A 27 -9.26 -2.57 1.98
C PRO A 27 -9.21 -3.96 2.62
N VAL A 28 -10.32 -4.70 2.59
CA VAL A 28 -10.43 -6.04 3.20
C VAL A 28 -9.52 -7.06 2.49
N ALA A 29 -9.48 -7.04 1.15
CA ALA A 29 -8.61 -7.94 0.41
C ALA A 29 -7.14 -7.65 0.68
N LEU A 30 -6.74 -6.38 0.73
CA LEU A 30 -5.36 -5.97 1.02
C LEU A 30 -4.91 -6.42 2.41
N VAL A 31 -5.75 -6.22 3.42
CA VAL A 31 -5.52 -6.72 4.79
C VAL A 31 -5.36 -8.26 4.74
N GLY A 32 -6.28 -8.98 4.11
CA GLY A 32 -6.16 -10.44 3.96
C GLY A 32 -4.86 -10.89 3.26
N TYR A 33 -4.43 -10.18 2.22
CA TYR A 33 -3.17 -10.45 1.53
C TYR A 33 -1.95 -10.20 2.43
N MET A 34 -1.99 -9.14 3.25
CA MET A 34 -0.93 -8.83 4.21
C MET A 34 -0.82 -9.94 5.26
N TYR A 35 -1.94 -10.43 5.79
CA TYR A 35 -1.93 -11.54 6.74
C TYR A 35 -1.31 -12.81 6.12
N ARG A 36 -1.85 -13.27 4.99
CA ARG A 36 -1.39 -14.49 4.33
C ARG A 36 0.09 -14.42 3.95
N ASP A 37 0.54 -13.30 3.40
CA ASP A 37 1.91 -13.19 2.91
C ASP A 37 2.90 -12.90 4.05
N LEU A 38 2.62 -11.95 4.95
CA LEU A 38 3.56 -11.50 5.98
C LEU A 38 3.56 -12.40 7.23
N VAL A 39 2.42 -12.98 7.59
CA VAL A 39 2.28 -13.84 8.78
C VAL A 39 2.44 -15.30 8.40
N GLU A 40 1.64 -15.82 7.45
CA GLU A 40 1.63 -17.26 7.17
C GLU A 40 2.81 -17.71 6.29
N ALA A 41 2.97 -17.08 5.11
CA ALA A 41 3.92 -17.53 4.10
C ALA A 41 5.36 -17.13 4.43
N ARG A 42 5.59 -15.85 4.76
CA ARG A 42 6.94 -15.31 5.03
C ARG A 42 7.34 -15.40 6.49
N ARG A 43 6.37 -15.46 7.42
CA ARG A 43 6.59 -15.43 8.87
C ARG A 43 7.48 -14.27 9.30
N TRP A 44 7.29 -13.12 8.67
CA TRP A 44 8.00 -11.89 8.98
C TRP A 44 7.38 -11.15 10.16
N ILE A 45 6.07 -11.25 10.30
CA ILE A 45 5.27 -10.60 11.33
C ILE A 45 4.57 -11.71 12.13
N THR A 46 4.49 -11.55 13.45
CA THR A 46 3.74 -12.47 14.29
C THR A 46 2.23 -12.25 14.15
N ASP A 47 1.42 -13.26 14.48
CA ASP A 47 -0.04 -13.12 14.48
C ASP A 47 -0.51 -12.03 15.46
N GLU A 48 0.14 -11.90 16.62
CA GLU A 48 -0.12 -10.85 17.61
C GLU A 48 0.19 -9.45 17.07
N ASP A 49 1.39 -9.23 16.53
CA ASP A 49 1.78 -7.94 15.94
C ASP A 49 0.82 -7.51 14.84
N TYR A 50 0.37 -8.46 14.02
CA TYR A 50 -0.57 -8.20 12.95
C TYR A 50 -1.95 -7.76 13.49
N LYS A 51 -2.49 -8.49 14.47
CA LYS A 51 -3.80 -8.21 15.08
C LYS A 51 -3.81 -6.87 15.81
N ASP A 52 -2.75 -6.56 16.53
CA ASP A 52 -2.59 -5.27 17.20
C ASP A 52 -2.55 -4.12 16.18
N GLY A 53 -1.77 -4.30 15.12
CA GLY A 53 -1.70 -3.33 14.02
C GLY A 53 -3.04 -3.13 13.32
N LEU A 54 -3.77 -4.21 13.08
CA LEU A 54 -5.09 -4.17 12.46
C LEU A 54 -6.09 -3.45 13.35
N THR A 55 -6.08 -3.73 14.65
CA THR A 55 -6.94 -3.06 15.63
C THR A 55 -6.65 -1.56 15.67
N LEU A 56 -5.37 -1.17 15.74
CA LEU A 56 -4.97 0.23 15.73
C LEU A 56 -5.34 0.93 14.41
N ALA A 57 -5.16 0.26 13.27
CA ALA A 57 -5.55 0.79 11.97
C ALA A 57 -7.07 1.01 11.87
N GLN A 58 -7.89 0.15 12.48
CA GLN A 58 -9.35 0.31 12.50
C GLN A 58 -9.82 1.47 13.40
N LEU A 59 -9.06 1.80 14.44
CA LEU A 59 -9.39 2.90 15.36
C LEU A 59 -9.06 4.29 14.76
N MET A 60 -8.08 4.37 13.86
CA MET A 60 -7.64 5.63 13.29
C MET A 60 -8.50 6.01 12.07
N PRO A 61 -8.98 7.26 11.94
CA PRO A 61 -9.67 7.69 10.73
C PRO A 61 -8.69 7.70 9.55
N GLY A 62 -8.91 6.87 8.54
CA GLY A 62 -8.05 6.83 7.37
C GLY A 62 -8.10 5.53 6.56
N PRO A 63 -7.20 5.39 5.57
CA PRO A 63 -7.08 4.20 4.75
C PRO A 63 -6.46 3.04 5.54
N LEU A 64 -7.33 2.09 5.94
CA LEU A 64 -7.00 0.91 6.74
C LEU A 64 -5.70 0.20 6.30
N ALA A 65 -5.56 -0.11 5.00
CA ALA A 65 -4.40 -0.84 4.48
C ALA A 65 -3.08 -0.05 4.62
N ALA A 66 -3.12 1.27 4.44
CA ALA A 66 -1.94 2.10 4.58
C ALA A 66 -1.53 2.26 6.05
N GLN A 67 -2.52 2.43 6.95
CA GLN A 67 -2.28 2.49 8.39
C GLN A 67 -1.67 1.19 8.91
N LEU A 68 -2.21 0.04 8.47
CA LEU A 68 -1.65 -1.26 8.78
C LEU A 68 -0.22 -1.41 8.21
N ALA A 69 0.02 -1.01 6.97
CA ALA A 69 1.36 -1.05 6.36
C ALA A 69 2.40 -0.26 7.18
N MET A 70 2.03 0.96 7.60
CA MET A 70 2.88 1.80 8.46
C MET A 70 3.14 1.14 9.81
N TYR A 71 2.12 0.54 10.44
CA TYR A 71 2.30 -0.16 11.70
C TYR A 71 3.21 -1.39 11.56
N LEU A 72 3.00 -2.22 10.55
CA LEU A 72 3.83 -3.41 10.32
C LEU A 72 5.30 -3.05 10.03
N GLY A 73 5.54 -1.92 9.34
CA GLY A 73 6.88 -1.37 9.21
C GLY A 73 7.47 -0.88 10.54
N TYR A 74 6.64 -0.33 11.41
CA TYR A 74 7.05 0.16 12.73
C TYR A 74 7.53 -0.96 13.67
N VAL A 75 6.88 -2.13 13.67
CA VAL A 75 7.18 -3.25 14.59
C VAL A 75 8.67 -3.60 14.61
N HIS A 76 9.25 -3.83 13.43
CA HIS A 76 10.63 -4.30 13.28
C HIS A 76 11.65 -3.20 12.99
N TYR A 77 11.23 -2.13 12.30
CA TYR A 77 12.12 -1.09 11.78
C TYR A 77 11.81 0.30 12.34
N ARG A 78 10.90 0.40 13.31
CA ARG A 78 10.51 1.63 14.01
C ARG A 78 10.10 2.71 13.01
N VAL A 79 10.40 3.97 13.31
CA VAL A 79 9.99 5.12 12.49
C VAL A 79 10.46 4.97 11.04
N VAL A 80 11.69 4.48 10.82
CA VAL A 80 12.23 4.27 9.45
C VAL A 80 11.38 3.27 8.68
N GLY A 81 11.03 2.14 9.30
CA GLY A 81 10.16 1.14 8.69
C GLY A 81 8.76 1.65 8.39
N ALA A 82 8.18 2.41 9.33
CA ALA A 82 6.85 2.99 9.16
C ALA A 82 6.79 3.96 7.98
N THR A 83 7.77 4.88 7.89
CA THR A 83 7.85 5.84 6.79
C THR A 83 8.07 5.15 5.46
N VAL A 84 9.02 4.20 5.38
CA VAL A 84 9.35 3.51 4.13
C VAL A 84 8.19 2.62 3.67
N ALA A 85 7.53 1.89 4.57
CA ALA A 85 6.36 1.08 4.25
C ALA A 85 5.20 1.94 3.74
N GLY A 86 4.90 3.05 4.43
CA GLY A 86 3.84 3.97 4.04
C GLY A 86 4.11 4.61 2.68
N VAL A 87 5.32 5.14 2.46
CA VAL A 87 5.72 5.73 1.18
C VAL A 87 5.68 4.67 0.08
N ALA A 88 6.27 3.50 0.28
CA ALA A 88 6.27 2.43 -0.72
C ALA A 88 4.86 1.98 -1.08
N PHE A 89 3.93 1.96 -0.13
CA PHE A 89 2.54 1.61 -0.38
C PHE A 89 1.79 2.66 -1.21
N VAL A 90 1.98 3.95 -0.93
CA VAL A 90 1.24 5.05 -1.59
C VAL A 90 1.86 5.47 -2.93
N LEU A 91 3.19 5.42 -3.03
CA LEU A 91 3.96 5.86 -4.19
C LEU A 91 3.47 5.29 -5.54
N PRO A 92 3.22 3.98 -5.71
CA PRO A 92 2.79 3.44 -7.00
C PRO A 92 1.43 3.99 -7.44
N SER A 93 0.45 4.09 -6.53
CA SER A 93 -0.86 4.66 -6.85
C SER A 93 -0.75 6.14 -7.18
N PHE A 94 0.07 6.89 -6.46
CA PHE A 94 0.35 8.29 -6.75
C PHE A 94 0.97 8.46 -8.16
N LEU A 95 1.98 7.65 -8.49
CA LEU A 95 2.62 7.67 -9.81
C LEU A 95 1.65 7.31 -10.93
N MET A 96 0.73 6.36 -10.71
CA MET A 96 -0.31 6.04 -11.68
C MET A 96 -1.22 7.24 -11.97
N VAL A 97 -1.68 7.94 -10.92
CA VAL A 97 -2.54 9.12 -11.08
C VAL A 97 -1.79 10.24 -11.81
N VAL A 98 -0.53 10.49 -11.44
CA VAL A 98 0.31 11.49 -12.11
C VAL A 98 0.57 11.13 -13.57
N ALA A 99 0.85 9.86 -13.88
CA ALA A 99 1.06 9.39 -15.23
C ALA A 99 -0.20 9.54 -16.10
N ILE A 100 -1.39 9.21 -15.55
CA ILE A 100 -2.66 9.39 -16.23
C ILE A 100 -2.95 10.88 -16.45
N GLY A 101 -2.75 11.73 -15.44
CA GLY A 101 -2.93 13.18 -15.57
C GLY A 101 -1.98 13.80 -16.58
N TRP A 102 -0.72 13.36 -16.61
CA TRP A 102 0.26 13.78 -17.61
C TRP A 102 -0.14 13.33 -19.02
N ALA A 103 -0.58 12.08 -19.18
CA ALA A 103 -1.09 11.56 -20.45
C ALA A 103 -2.35 12.34 -20.89
N TYR A 104 -3.25 12.67 -19.97
CA TYR A 104 -4.42 13.48 -20.24
C TYR A 104 -4.03 14.88 -20.75
N LEU A 105 -3.06 15.56 -20.15
CA LEU A 105 -2.61 16.87 -20.66
C LEU A 105 -1.90 16.76 -22.02
N ARG A 106 -1.16 15.67 -22.25
CA ARG A 106 -0.38 15.45 -23.47
C ARG A 106 -1.23 15.00 -24.67
N PHE A 107 -2.32 14.28 -24.41
CA PHE A 107 -3.22 13.66 -25.41
C PHE A 107 -4.67 14.19 -25.36
N GLY A 108 -5.05 14.98 -24.36
CA GLY A 108 -6.41 15.50 -24.13
C GLY A 108 -6.90 16.54 -25.12
N GLY A 109 -6.12 16.83 -26.17
CA GLY A 109 -6.58 17.53 -27.37
C GLY A 109 -7.24 16.61 -28.42
N LEU A 110 -7.51 15.34 -28.10
CA LEU A 110 -8.11 14.39 -29.03
C LEU A 110 -9.66 14.45 -29.00
N PRO A 111 -10.33 14.73 -30.15
CA PRO A 111 -11.78 14.91 -30.25
C PRO A 111 -12.64 13.74 -29.75
N TRP A 112 -12.09 12.51 -29.69
CA TRP A 112 -12.84 11.32 -29.27
C TRP A 112 -13.19 11.32 -27.78
N MET A 113 -12.43 12.03 -26.95
CA MET A 113 -12.72 12.13 -25.52
C MET A 113 -13.93 13.04 -25.25
N GLN A 114 -14.11 14.12 -26.03
CA GLN A 114 -15.31 14.95 -25.99
C GLN A 114 -16.56 14.21 -26.52
N ALA A 115 -16.40 13.37 -27.56
CA ALA A 115 -17.50 12.57 -28.11
C ALA A 115 -18.04 11.52 -27.11
N ALA A 116 -17.17 10.94 -26.26
CA ALA A 116 -17.59 10.00 -25.22
C ALA A 116 -18.40 10.68 -24.09
N PHE A 117 -18.12 11.94 -23.77
CA PHE A 117 -18.88 12.70 -22.77
C PHE A 117 -20.17 13.32 -23.33
N TYR A 118 -20.24 13.64 -24.63
CA TYR A 118 -21.45 14.15 -25.28
C TYR A 118 -22.47 13.06 -25.69
N GLY A 119 -22.07 11.79 -25.78
CA GLY A 119 -22.98 10.69 -26.10
C GLY A 119 -23.92 10.25 -24.96
N VAL A 120 -23.79 10.86 -23.78
CA VAL A 120 -24.63 10.60 -22.58
C VAL A 120 -25.58 11.78 -22.28
N GLY A 121 -25.67 12.77 -23.19
CA GLY A 121 -26.59 13.91 -23.13
C GLY A 121 -27.79 13.72 -24.05
#